data_AF-A0A1B6GH80-F1
#
_entry.id   AF-A0A1B6GH80-F1
#
_cell.length_a   1.000
_cell.length_b   1.000
_cell.length_c   1.000
_cell.angle_alpha   90.00
_cell.angle_beta   90.00
_cell.angle_gamma   90.00
#
_symmetry.space_group_name_H-M   'P 1'
#
loop_
_entity.id
_entity.type
_entity.pdbx_description
1 polymer ?
#
loop_
_entity_poly.entity_id
_entity_poly.type
_entity_poly.pdbx_seq_one_letter_code
_entity_poly.pdbx_strand_id
1 'polypeptide(L)'
;MSGRSPGPRRALAGTPCLCLLQRCLAVHLQRVGLVPRTPASPSGDPPPQQYWMYDSGYLVFQGFLEANQKCFWNPGLLEAVRVLEFQGYVAPGVLLVRANPCALEVIRAAWARNVLKAPANYNIASV
;
A
#
# COMPACT_ATOMS: atom_id res chain seq x y z
N MET A 1 42.74 -31.16 33.91
CA MET A 1 41.78 -31.11 32.78
C MET A 1 40.57 -30.33 33.26
N SER A 2 40.52 -29.02 33.02
CA SER A 2 39.40 -28.16 33.43
C SER A 2 38.70 -27.63 32.18
N GLY A 3 37.58 -28.26 31.82
CA GLY A 3 36.74 -27.84 30.70
C GLY A 3 35.99 -26.55 31.05
N ARG A 4 36.33 -25.45 30.39
CA ARG A 4 35.58 -24.18 30.45
C ARG A 4 34.22 -24.37 29.79
N SER A 5 33.16 -24.17 30.56
CA SER A 5 31.79 -24.06 30.04
C SER A 5 31.68 -22.83 29.11
N PRO A 6 31.03 -22.92 27.94
CA PRO A 6 30.78 -21.74 27.10
C PRO A 6 29.71 -20.88 27.78
N GLY A 7 30.08 -19.65 28.15
CA GLY A 7 29.16 -18.68 28.74
C GLY A 7 28.00 -18.32 27.81
N PRO A 8 26.91 -17.74 28.35
CA PRO A 8 25.74 -17.38 27.59
C PRO A 8 26.13 -16.36 26.50
N ARG A 9 25.83 -16.69 25.24
CA ARG A 9 25.96 -15.77 24.13
C ARG A 9 25.05 -14.57 24.42
N ARG A 10 25.64 -13.45 24.81
CA ARG A 10 24.98 -12.14 24.84
C ARG A 10 24.44 -11.90 23.44
N ALA A 11 23.13 -12.08 23.25
CA ALA A 11 22.43 -11.52 22.12
C ALA A 11 22.66 -10.02 22.16
N LEU A 12 23.38 -9.50 21.17
CA LEU A 12 23.46 -8.06 20.92
C LEU A 12 22.03 -7.57 20.73
N ALA A 13 21.53 -6.84 21.73
CA ALA A 13 20.25 -6.15 21.70
C ALA A 13 20.33 -4.97 20.73
N GLY A 14 20.45 -5.26 19.45
CA GLY A 14 19.88 -4.42 18.41
C GLY A 14 18.55 -5.06 18.07
N THR A 15 17.46 -4.34 18.22
CA THR A 15 16.19 -4.74 17.59
C THR A 15 16.54 -5.00 16.12
N PRO A 16 16.41 -6.23 15.58
CA PRO A 16 16.58 -6.39 14.16
C PRO A 16 15.57 -5.44 13.53
N CYS A 17 15.98 -4.67 12.53
CA CYS A 17 15.03 -4.06 11.61
C CYS A 17 14.21 -5.24 11.08
N LEU A 18 13.10 -5.57 11.76
CA LEU A 18 12.22 -6.65 11.38
C LEU A 18 11.80 -6.29 9.97
N CYS A 19 12.25 -7.05 8.99
CA CYS A 19 11.76 -6.92 7.62
C CYS A 19 10.24 -7.15 7.68
N LEU A 20 9.49 -6.06 7.89
CA LEU A 20 8.02 -6.02 7.91
C LEU A 20 7.42 -6.58 6.62
N LEU A 21 8.23 -6.79 5.59
CA LEU A 21 7.82 -7.07 4.22
C LEU A 21 7.49 -8.53 3.91
N GLN A 22 7.77 -9.51 4.80
CA GLN A 22 7.49 -10.93 4.48
C GLN A 22 6.00 -11.21 4.21
N ARG A 23 5.11 -10.29 4.57
CA ARG A 23 3.66 -10.38 4.34
C ARG A 23 3.05 -9.03 3.97
N CYS A 24 3.84 -8.15 3.34
CA CYS A 24 3.33 -6.86 2.89
C CYS A 24 3.33 -6.75 1.36
N LEU A 25 2.38 -5.99 0.85
CA LEU A 25 2.28 -5.58 -0.53
C LEU A 25 2.26 -4.05 -0.55
N ALA A 26 3.06 -3.48 -1.46
CA ALA A 26 3.02 -2.06 -1.77
C ALA A 26 2.17 -1.86 -3.03
N VAL A 27 1.07 -1.13 -2.91
CA VAL A 27 0.21 -0.74 -4.02
C VAL A 27 0.54 0.70 -4.38
N HIS A 28 1.14 0.91 -5.55
CA HIS A 28 1.45 2.25 -6.04
C HIS A 28 0.22 2.86 -6.71
N LEU A 29 -0.24 3.97 -6.15
CA LEU A 29 -1.42 4.71 -6.56
C LEU A 29 -1.00 6.08 -7.11
N GLN A 30 -1.43 6.40 -8.31
CA GLN A 30 -1.26 7.71 -8.92
C GLN A 30 -2.59 8.45 -8.84
N ARG A 31 -2.60 9.65 -8.24
CA ARG A 31 -3.82 10.46 -8.22
C ARG A 31 -4.13 10.93 -9.63
N VAL A 32 -5.32 10.57 -10.11
CA VAL A 32 -5.85 11.08 -11.37
C VAL A 32 -6.42 12.45 -11.06
N GLY A 33 -5.73 13.49 -11.55
CA GLY A 33 -6.04 14.87 -11.18
C GLY A 33 -7.50 15.25 -11.41
N LEU A 34 -8.12 15.82 -10.38
CA LEU A 34 -9.20 16.81 -10.56
C LEU A 34 -8.65 18.16 -11.07
N VAL A 35 -7.34 18.26 -11.30
CA VAL A 35 -6.69 19.45 -11.82
C VAL A 35 -7.03 19.53 -13.30
N PRO A 36 -7.87 20.49 -13.74
CA PRO A 36 -7.88 20.83 -15.16
C PRO A 36 -6.44 21.12 -15.53
N ARG A 37 -5.98 20.73 -16.71
CA ARG A 37 -4.80 21.33 -17.31
C ARG A 37 -5.11 22.82 -17.54
N THR A 38 -5.17 23.62 -16.49
CA THR A 38 -5.13 25.06 -16.61
C THR A 38 -3.72 25.35 -17.11
N PRO A 39 -3.57 25.91 -18.32
CA PRO A 39 -2.27 26.41 -18.74
C PRO A 39 -1.78 27.33 -17.63
N ALA A 40 -0.48 27.24 -17.32
CA ALA A 40 0.18 28.00 -16.26
C ALA A 40 -0.44 29.39 -16.14
N SER A 41 -1.00 29.72 -14.97
CA SER A 41 -1.61 31.02 -14.75
C SER A 41 -0.63 32.10 -15.21
N PRO A 42 -1.05 33.03 -16.09
CA PRO A 42 -0.17 34.07 -16.61
C PRO A 42 0.36 35.01 -15.51
N SER A 43 -0.15 34.90 -14.28
CA SER A 43 0.22 35.67 -13.09
C SER A 43 1.50 35.21 -12.37
N GLY A 44 2.17 34.12 -12.79
CA GLY A 44 3.39 33.65 -12.13
C GLY A 44 3.18 33.03 -10.75
N ASP A 45 1.91 32.82 -10.36
CA ASP A 45 1.58 32.09 -9.14
C ASP A 45 2.02 30.63 -9.26
N PRO A 46 2.61 30.04 -8.21
CA PRO A 46 2.97 28.63 -8.21
C PRO A 46 1.71 27.80 -8.49
N PRO A 47 1.81 26.71 -9.29
CA PRO A 47 0.68 25.82 -9.52
C PRO A 47 0.10 25.39 -8.17
N PRO A 48 -1.23 25.19 -8.07
CA PRO A 48 -1.87 24.82 -6.82
C PRO A 48 -1.07 23.68 -6.19
N GLN A 49 -0.49 23.95 -5.02
CA GLN A 49 0.39 23.02 -4.33
C GLN A 49 -0.32 21.68 -4.28
N GLN A 50 0.44 20.63 -4.56
CA GLN A 50 -0.04 19.26 -4.66
C GLN A 50 -0.41 18.72 -3.28
N TYR A 51 -1.47 19.28 -2.66
CA TYR A 51 -1.93 18.95 -1.30
C TYR A 51 -2.43 17.52 -1.17
N TRP A 52 -2.65 16.83 -2.30
CA TRP A 52 -2.99 15.42 -2.34
C TRP A 52 -1.96 14.50 -1.70
N MET A 53 -0.71 14.94 -1.56
CA MET A 53 0.31 14.22 -0.81
C MET A 53 -0.07 14.06 0.68
N TYR A 54 -0.95 14.91 1.21
CA TYR A 54 -1.45 14.87 2.59
C TYR A 54 -2.80 14.15 2.73
N ASP A 55 -3.30 13.51 1.67
CA ASP A 55 -4.48 12.67 1.80
C ASP A 55 -4.23 11.63 2.91
N SER A 56 -5.19 11.48 3.81
CA SER A 56 -5.09 10.50 4.89
C SER A 56 -4.96 9.11 4.27
N GLY A 57 -3.81 8.47 4.46
CA GLY A 57 -3.53 7.14 3.90
C GLY A 57 -4.57 6.08 4.29
N TYR A 58 -5.19 6.23 5.46
CA TYR A 58 -6.28 5.37 5.89
C TYR A 58 -7.57 5.58 5.08
N LEU A 59 -7.88 6.82 4.67
CA LEU A 59 -9.02 7.08 3.77
C LEU A 59 -8.77 6.48 2.38
N VAL A 60 -7.53 6.55 1.89
CA VAL A 60 -7.12 5.91 0.63
C VAL A 60 -7.29 4.39 0.74
N PHE A 61 -6.90 3.80 1.87
CA PHE A 61 -7.13 2.38 2.17
C PHE A 61 -8.62 2.02 2.19
N GLN A 62 -9.46 2.80 2.88
CA GLN A 62 -10.90 2.56 2.92
C GLN A 62 -11.53 2.64 1.52
N GLY A 63 -11.16 3.64 0.72
CA GLY A 63 -11.61 3.73 -0.67
C GLY A 63 -11.16 2.55 -1.52
N PHE A 64 -9.96 2.00 -1.26
CA PHE A 64 -9.46 0.81 -1.94
C PHE A 64 -10.26 -0.44 -1.56
N LEU A 65 -10.59 -0.60 -0.27
CA LEU A 65 -11.46 -1.69 0.17
C LEU A 65 -12.84 -1.57 -0.46
N GLU A 66 -13.47 -0.40 -0.40
CA GLU A 66 -14.80 -0.15 -0.94
C GLU A 66 -14.87 -0.43 -2.45
N ALA A 67 -13.87 0.03 -3.20
CA ALA A 67 -13.80 -0.18 -4.65
C ALA A 67 -13.75 -1.67 -5.03
N ASN A 68 -13.02 -2.49 -4.27
CA ASN A 68 -12.84 -3.91 -4.57
C ASN A 68 -13.92 -4.80 -3.94
N GLN A 69 -14.54 -4.40 -2.83
CA GLN A 69 -15.67 -5.13 -2.22
C GLN A 69 -16.93 -5.12 -3.11
N LYS A 70 -17.04 -4.16 -4.03
CA LYS A 70 -18.10 -4.11 -5.04
C LYS A 70 -17.95 -5.19 -6.13
N CYS A 71 -16.80 -5.87 -6.22
CA CYS A 71 -16.57 -6.95 -7.19
C CYS A 71 -17.17 -8.29 -6.71
N PHE A 72 -18.50 -8.35 -6.63
CA PHE A 72 -19.24 -9.52 -6.13
C PHE A 72 -19.06 -10.81 -6.98
N TRP A 73 -18.64 -10.67 -8.23
CA TRP A 73 -18.43 -11.81 -9.13
C TRP A 73 -17.16 -12.62 -8.83
N ASN A 74 -16.25 -12.09 -8.00
CA ASN A 74 -15.02 -12.77 -7.60
C ASN A 74 -14.97 -12.95 -6.07
N PRO A 75 -15.52 -14.05 -5.54
CA PRO A 75 -15.57 -14.28 -4.09
C PRO A 75 -14.17 -14.40 -3.47
N GLY A 76 -13.19 -14.94 -4.21
CA GLY A 76 -11.81 -15.03 -3.73
C GLY A 76 -11.19 -13.65 -3.51
N LEU A 77 -11.40 -12.72 -4.43
CA LEU A 77 -10.96 -11.33 -4.27
C LEU A 77 -11.67 -10.63 -3.11
N LEU A 78 -12.98 -10.84 -2.98
CA LEU A 78 -13.77 -10.26 -1.88
C LEU A 78 -13.22 -10.68 -0.51
N GLU A 79 -12.97 -11.97 -0.31
CA GLU A 79 -12.39 -12.50 0.93
C GLU A 79 -10.96 -11.99 1.15
N ALA A 80 -10.14 -11.97 0.09
CA ALA A 80 -8.78 -11.46 0.18
C ALA A 80 -8.74 -9.98 0.61
N VAL A 81 -9.67 -9.16 0.09
CA VAL A 81 -9.80 -7.74 0.43
C VAL A 81 -10.30 -7.54 1.86
N ARG A 82 -11.20 -8.40 2.36
CA ARG A 82 -11.73 -8.35 3.74
C ARG A 82 -10.67 -8.56 4.81
N VAL A 83 -9.66 -9.37 4.52
CA VAL A 83 -8.56 -9.69 5.45
C VAL A 83 -7.34 -8.77 5.30
N LEU A 84 -7.41 -7.74 4.44
CA LEU A 84 -6.33 -6.77 4.31
C LEU A 84 -6.23 -5.88 5.55
N GLU A 85 -5.01 -5.71 6.03
CA GLU A 85 -4.65 -4.84 7.14
C GLU A 85 -3.87 -3.63 6.60
N PHE A 86 -4.26 -2.42 7.00
CA PHE A 86 -3.48 -1.22 6.72
C PHE A 86 -2.17 -1.22 7.50
N GLN A 87 -1.03 -1.04 6.83
CA GLN A 87 0.28 -0.92 7.47
C GLN A 87 0.84 0.49 7.41
N GLY A 88 0.42 1.28 6.43
CA GLY A 88 0.87 2.65 6.30
C GLY A 88 0.66 3.19 4.90
N TYR A 89 1.00 4.45 4.76
CA TYR A 89 0.96 5.17 3.50
C TYR A 89 2.21 6.02 3.39
N VAL A 90 2.94 5.85 2.29
CA VAL A 90 4.10 6.66 1.96
C VAL A 90 3.66 7.63 0.87
N ALA A 91 3.62 8.90 1.22
CA ALA A 91 3.35 9.95 0.27
C ALA A 91 4.55 10.11 -0.69
N PRO A 92 4.31 10.29 -2.00
CA PRO A 92 3.01 10.25 -2.67
C PRO A 92 2.59 8.83 -3.08
N GLY A 93 1.39 8.40 -2.69
CA GLY A 93 0.66 7.35 -3.43
C GLY A 93 1.01 5.90 -3.13
N VAL A 94 1.95 5.57 -2.24
CA VAL A 94 2.27 4.16 -1.96
C VAL A 94 1.48 3.68 -0.74
N LEU A 95 0.51 2.81 -0.98
CA LEU A 95 -0.30 2.18 0.06
C LEU A 95 0.33 0.85 0.48
N LEU A 96 0.68 0.72 1.76
CA LEU A 96 1.25 -0.50 2.33
C LEU A 96 0.15 -1.30 3.01
N VAL A 97 -0.07 -2.53 2.54
CA VAL A 97 -1.06 -3.45 3.10
C VAL A 97 -0.42 -4.77 3.49
N ARG A 98 -1.01 -5.44 4.47
CA ARG A 98 -0.59 -6.77 4.95
C ARG A 98 -1.79 -7.72 4.93
N ALA A 99 -1.52 -8.99 4.67
CA ALA A 99 -2.50 -10.06 4.83
C ALA A 99 -1.79 -11.41 4.93
N ASN A 100 -2.57 -12.48 5.02
CA ASN A 100 -2.02 -13.82 4.85
C ASN A 100 -1.45 -14.00 3.42
N PRO A 101 -0.45 -14.90 3.21
CA PRO A 101 0.19 -15.06 1.91
C PRO A 101 -0.79 -15.41 0.77
N CYS A 102 -1.81 -16.23 1.07
CA CYS A 102 -2.82 -16.63 0.10
C CYS A 102 -3.63 -15.44 -0.43
N ALA A 103 -4.10 -14.56 0.47
CA ALA A 103 -4.82 -13.36 0.10
C ALA A 103 -3.94 -12.41 -0.72
N LEU A 104 -2.66 -12.24 -0.36
CA LEU A 104 -1.74 -11.42 -1.13
C LEU A 104 -1.55 -11.93 -2.56
N GLU A 105 -1.46 -13.25 -2.77
CA GLU A 105 -1.42 -13.85 -4.11
C GLU A 105 -2.71 -13.58 -4.89
N VAL A 106 -3.87 -13.64 -4.23
CA VAL A 106 -5.15 -13.29 -4.87
C VAL A 106 -5.16 -11.82 -5.30
N ILE A 107 -4.65 -10.89 -4.48
CA ILE A 107 -4.53 -9.47 -4.84
C ILE A 107 -3.57 -9.29 -6.02
N ARG A 108 -2.40 -9.94 -6.01
CA ARG A 108 -1.43 -9.91 -7.13
C ARG A 108 -2.05 -10.44 -8.43
N ALA A 109 -2.75 -11.57 -8.36
CA ALA A 109 -3.43 -12.15 -9.51
C ALA A 109 -4.58 -11.27 -10.01
N ALA A 110 -5.32 -10.60 -9.13
CA ALA A 110 -6.36 -9.65 -9.50
C ALA A 110 -5.77 -8.42 -10.21
N TRP A 111 -4.63 -7.92 -9.75
CA TRP A 111 -3.91 -6.84 -10.42
C TRP A 111 -3.40 -7.27 -11.81
N ALA A 112 -2.73 -8.42 -11.91
CA ALA A 112 -2.20 -8.94 -13.17
C ALA A 112 -3.28 -9.16 -14.24
N ARG A 113 -4.53 -9.45 -13.84
CA ARG A 113 -5.69 -9.59 -14.73
C ARG A 113 -6.47 -8.30 -14.96
N ASN A 114 -6.00 -7.16 -14.47
CA ASN A 114 -6.70 -5.86 -14.53
C ASN A 114 -8.10 -5.88 -13.89
N VAL A 115 -8.31 -6.75 -12.90
CA VAL A 115 -9.57 -6.87 -12.15
C VAL A 115 -9.56 -6.00 -10.90
N LEU A 116 -8.37 -5.80 -10.29
CA LEU A 116 -8.19 -5.00 -9.10
C LEU A 116 -8.52 -3.52 -9.38
N LYS A 117 -9.36 -2.93 -8.56
CA LYS A 117 -9.84 -1.55 -8.69
C LYS A 117 -9.05 -0.59 -7.81
N ALA A 118 -8.76 0.58 -8.37
CA ALA A 118 -8.17 1.68 -7.64
C ALA A 118 -9.22 2.36 -6.74
N PRO A 119 -8.80 3.04 -5.65
CA PRO A 119 -9.68 3.94 -4.91
C PRO A 119 -10.14 5.12 -5.79
N ALA A 120 -11.23 5.78 -5.40
CA ALA A 120 -11.75 6.94 -6.13
C ALA A 120 -10.68 8.03 -6.31
N ASN A 121 -10.58 8.61 -7.52
CA ASN A 121 -9.58 9.62 -7.91
C ASN A 121 -8.13 9.10 -7.98
N TYR A 122 -7.92 7.79 -7.94
CA TYR A 122 -6.61 7.17 -8.12
C TYR A 122 -6.62 6.16 -9.26
N ASN A 123 -5.45 5.90 -9.83
CA ASN A 123 -5.16 4.77 -10.70
C ASN A 123 -4.07 3.92 -10.04
N ILE A 124 -4.16 2.61 -10.16
CA ILE A 124 -3.06 1.73 -9.78
C ILE A 124 -2.02 1.82 -10.88
N ALA A 125 -0.80 2.26 -10.54
CA ALA A 125 0.29 2.32 -11.49
C ALA A 125 0.72 0.91 -11.88
N SER A 126 0.82 0.65 -13.18
CA SER A 126 1.65 -0.46 -13.67
C SER A 126 3.07 0.06 -13.80
N VAL A 127 4.01 -0.69 -13.23
CA VAL A 127 5.46 -0.46 -13.39
C VAL A 127 5.95 -1.35 -14.51
#